data_AF-A0A5C5WX70-F1
#
_entry.id   AF-A0A5C5WX70-F1
#
_cell.length_a   1.000
_cell.length_b   1.000
_cell.length_c   1.000
_cell.angle_alpha   90.00
_cell.angle_beta   90.00
_cell.angle_gamma   90.00
#
_symmetry.space_group_name_H-M   'P 1'
#
loop_
_entity.id
_entity.type
_entity.pdbx_description
1 polymer ?
#
loop_
_entity_poly.entity_id
_entity_poly.type
_entity_poly.pdbx_seq_one_letter_code
_entity_poly.pdbx_strand_id
1 'polypeptide(L)'
;MRPLRSLVNASVLACLCCSVWTPYGNNLAADDGVESSSVIPIRRSTINEQKLSLNVETIEEGTSSRRVRNAAIAQFPIQKLTPHGQQSALGILDDLTLFRRLPVIEFEVDPQVYDFFADRPDVAVSIWRAMDISKVELDRKSPTVFETNTNDGTQGTVEVLLRDAENYIVVCRGEFKSPALSSPIQAVAMMHLRPTFTPKGVRHQVDLYVSLPSDAIALIAKLISPISNRIADRNFEEISLFVKMMSVAMTRQPGWVEAVASRLEGVSEEDRGALLQTTAEVYVNACREEQRATGAAPTLEGILPPQMTEAKP
;
A
#
# COMPACT_ATOMS: atom_id res chain seq x y z
N MET A 1 5.53 -20.28 20.20
CA MET A 1 6.11 -19.02 20.73
C MET A 1 6.99 -18.41 19.67
N ARG A 2 7.08 -17.07 19.62
CA ARG A 2 7.84 -16.25 18.63
C ARG A 2 7.25 -16.24 17.19
N PRO A 3 7.44 -15.13 16.44
CA PRO A 3 6.32 -14.57 15.66
C PRO A 3 6.63 -14.26 14.18
N LEU A 4 5.65 -14.43 13.29
CA LEU A 4 5.71 -13.94 11.91
C LEU A 4 5.15 -12.51 11.82
N ARG A 5 5.80 -11.68 10.99
CA ARG A 5 5.62 -10.24 10.71
C ARG A 5 5.55 -10.07 9.17
N SER A 6 5.04 -9.04 8.48
CA SER A 6 4.10 -7.91 8.75
C SER A 6 3.99 -6.99 7.49
N LEU A 7 2.96 -6.09 7.29
CA LEU A 7 2.97 -4.71 6.65
C LEU A 7 2.36 -4.29 5.27
N VAL A 8 1.31 -3.44 5.11
CA VAL A 8 0.58 -3.40 3.78
C VAL A 8 0.09 -2.10 3.04
N ASN A 9 0.47 -0.81 3.31
CA ASN A 9 0.03 0.37 2.47
C ASN A 9 0.60 1.83 2.69
N ALA A 10 1.60 2.16 3.54
CA ALA A 10 2.51 3.33 3.30
C ALA A 10 3.96 2.90 3.38
N SER A 11 4.17 1.92 4.24
CA SER A 11 4.55 0.58 3.80
C SER A 11 4.34 0.19 2.31
N VAL A 12 3.46 0.78 1.45
CA VAL A 12 3.63 0.59 -0.02
C VAL A 12 5.02 1.06 -0.40
N LEU A 13 5.27 2.31 -0.07
CA LEU A 13 6.35 3.14 -0.54
C LEU A 13 7.61 2.90 0.29
N ALA A 14 7.45 2.78 1.61
CA ALA A 14 8.49 2.27 2.48
C ALA A 14 8.82 0.81 2.14
N CYS A 15 7.90 -0.16 2.24
CA CYS A 15 8.30 -1.57 2.10
C CYS A 15 8.75 -1.96 0.70
N LEU A 16 8.20 -1.44 -0.41
CA LEU A 16 8.78 -1.69 -1.73
C LEU A 16 10.19 -1.09 -1.86
N CYS A 17 10.49 -0.01 -1.14
CA CYS A 17 11.84 0.54 -1.02
C CYS A 17 12.70 -0.09 0.06
N CYS A 18 12.22 -1.04 0.86
CA CYS A 18 12.94 -1.71 1.95
C CYS A 18 13.15 -3.22 1.70
N SER A 19 12.17 -3.91 1.09
CA SER A 19 12.31 -5.31 0.62
C SER A 19 13.37 -5.46 -0.47
N VAL A 20 13.70 -4.34 -1.13
CA VAL A 20 14.84 -4.14 -2.03
C VAL A 20 16.20 -4.20 -1.30
N TRP A 21 16.26 -4.15 0.04
CA TRP A 21 17.52 -4.03 0.77
C TRP A 21 17.88 -5.19 1.68
N THR A 22 16.95 -6.11 1.95
CA THR A 22 17.20 -7.31 2.76
C THR A 22 18.00 -8.37 1.99
N PRO A 23 19.30 -8.60 2.29
CA PRO A 23 20.14 -9.52 1.51
C PRO A 23 20.23 -10.88 2.23
N TYR A 24 19.09 -11.54 2.45
CA TYR A 24 19.09 -12.87 3.06
C TYR A 24 19.66 -13.91 2.09
N GLY A 25 20.81 -14.47 2.46
CA GLY A 25 21.48 -15.49 1.67
C GLY A 25 22.77 -15.97 2.34
N ASN A 26 22.64 -16.97 3.21
CA ASN A 26 23.52 -18.15 3.23
C ASN A 26 23.05 -19.17 4.29
N ASN A 27 22.33 -20.21 3.85
CA ASN A 27 22.81 -21.58 3.96
C ASN A 27 21.95 -22.49 3.07
N LEU A 28 22.61 -23.21 2.16
CA LEU A 28 21.96 -24.23 1.33
C LEU A 28 21.99 -25.57 2.05
N ALA A 29 20.85 -25.98 2.57
CA ALA A 29 20.46 -27.38 2.67
C ALA A 29 19.06 -27.47 2.04
N ALA A 30 18.81 -28.51 1.24
CA ALA A 30 17.54 -28.65 0.54
C ALA A 30 16.41 -28.97 1.52
N ASP A 31 15.48 -28.02 1.67
CA ASP A 31 14.19 -28.23 2.31
C ASP A 31 13.16 -27.32 1.61
N ASP A 32 11.98 -27.84 1.30
CA ASP A 32 10.96 -27.17 0.48
C ASP A 32 10.15 -26.19 1.34
N GLY A 33 10.80 -25.10 1.77
CA GLY A 33 10.22 -24.06 2.64
C GLY A 33 10.54 -22.65 2.16
N VAL A 34 9.60 -22.01 1.46
CA VAL A 34 9.70 -20.58 1.12
C VAL A 34 9.39 -19.74 2.36
N GLU A 35 10.42 -19.35 3.12
CA GLU A 35 10.25 -18.45 4.27
C GLU A 35 9.83 -17.03 3.81
N SER A 36 8.62 -16.65 4.23
CA SER A 36 7.93 -15.41 3.88
C SER A 36 8.28 -14.28 4.85
N SER A 37 9.34 -13.52 4.58
CA SER A 37 9.77 -12.37 5.43
C SER A 37 9.48 -10.98 4.85
N SER A 38 9.09 -10.91 3.58
CA SER A 38 8.94 -9.66 2.82
C SER A 38 7.61 -9.56 2.06
N VAL A 39 6.78 -10.59 2.20
CA VAL A 39 5.41 -10.77 1.71
C VAL A 39 4.45 -10.58 2.89
N ILE A 40 3.25 -10.08 2.63
CA ILE A 40 2.39 -9.48 3.63
C ILE A 40 1.06 -10.23 3.72
N PRO A 41 1.02 -11.36 4.45
CA PRO A 41 -0.11 -12.27 4.41
C PRO A 41 -1.36 -11.65 5.05
N ILE A 42 -2.21 -11.07 4.22
CA ILE A 42 -3.60 -10.81 4.58
C ILE A 42 -4.31 -12.16 4.70
N ARG A 43 -4.58 -12.54 5.94
CA ARG A 43 -5.30 -13.77 6.25
C ARG A 43 -6.75 -13.61 5.78
N ARG A 44 -7.20 -14.46 4.84
CA ARG A 44 -8.64 -14.68 4.61
C ARG A 44 -9.23 -15.29 5.89
N SER A 45 -9.65 -14.45 6.83
CA SER A 45 -10.46 -14.88 7.96
C SER A 45 -11.82 -15.33 7.45
N THR A 46 -12.36 -16.39 8.03
CA THR A 46 -13.64 -16.98 7.61
C THR A 46 -14.79 -16.07 8.02
N ILE A 47 -15.08 -15.06 7.20
CA ILE A 47 -16.35 -14.32 7.27
C ILE A 47 -17.45 -15.31 6.89
N ASN A 48 -18.48 -15.39 7.74
CA ASN A 48 -19.54 -16.40 7.63
C ASN A 48 -20.33 -16.27 6.31
N GLU A 49 -20.89 -17.37 5.81
CA GLU A 49 -21.25 -17.55 4.39
C GLU A 49 -22.39 -16.67 3.85
N GLN A 50 -22.08 -15.41 3.52
CA GLN A 50 -22.52 -14.80 2.27
C GLN A 50 -21.27 -14.46 1.46
N LYS A 51 -21.23 -14.90 0.20
CA LYS A 51 -20.01 -15.11 -0.60
C LYS A 51 -19.34 -13.80 -1.07
N LEU A 52 -18.83 -13.01 -0.13
CA LEU A 52 -17.93 -11.90 -0.45
C LEU A 52 -16.59 -12.45 -0.95
N SER A 53 -16.33 -12.26 -2.24
CA SER A 53 -15.01 -12.51 -2.83
C SER A 53 -14.01 -11.46 -2.34
N LEU A 54 -13.36 -11.75 -1.20
CA LEU A 54 -12.14 -11.07 -0.74
C LEU A 54 -10.94 -11.52 -1.59
N ASN A 55 -11.00 -11.15 -2.87
CA ASN A 55 -10.00 -11.40 -3.89
C ASN A 55 -9.72 -10.09 -4.63
N VAL A 56 -8.50 -9.97 -5.14
CA VAL A 56 -8.13 -9.03 -6.20
C VAL A 56 -7.72 -9.84 -7.42
N GLU A 57 -7.93 -9.32 -8.62
CA GLU A 57 -7.61 -10.01 -9.87
C GLU A 57 -6.37 -9.40 -10.51
N THR A 58 -5.35 -10.23 -10.75
CA THR A 58 -4.14 -9.85 -11.49
C THR A 58 -4.41 -10.02 -12.98
N ILE A 59 -4.62 -8.90 -13.67
CA ILE A 59 -5.01 -8.81 -15.10
C ILE A 59 -3.78 -8.94 -16.02
N GLU A 60 -2.63 -8.38 -15.60
CA GLU A 60 -1.36 -8.48 -16.32
C GLU A 60 -0.22 -8.68 -15.32
N GLU A 61 0.69 -9.61 -15.59
CA GLU A 61 1.90 -9.86 -14.78
C GLU A 61 2.91 -8.70 -14.84
N GLY A 62 3.63 -8.47 -13.73
CA GLY A 62 4.63 -7.41 -13.64
C GLY A 62 5.86 -7.65 -14.53
N THR A 63 6.43 -6.60 -15.11
CA THR A 63 7.55 -6.69 -16.06
C THR A 63 8.66 -5.65 -15.85
N SER A 64 9.91 -6.06 -16.06
CA SER A 64 11.09 -5.20 -16.03
C SER A 64 11.74 -5.04 -17.42
N SER A 65 10.99 -5.32 -18.49
CA SER A 65 11.54 -5.28 -19.86
C SER A 65 11.95 -3.88 -20.29
N ARG A 66 13.09 -3.76 -21.00
CA ARG A 66 13.63 -2.48 -21.49
C ARG A 66 12.64 -1.70 -22.37
N ARG A 67 11.81 -2.41 -23.15
CA ARG A 67 10.76 -1.79 -23.98
C ARG A 67 9.72 -1.08 -23.12
N VAL A 68 9.22 -1.75 -22.08
CA VAL A 68 8.21 -1.19 -21.17
C VAL A 68 8.79 -0.06 -20.34
N ARG A 69 10.01 -0.22 -19.82
CA ARG A 69 10.76 0.86 -19.14
C ARG A 69 10.82 2.13 -20.00
N ASN A 70 11.32 2.02 -21.23
CA ASN A 70 11.49 3.18 -22.11
C ASN A 70 10.14 3.85 -22.44
N ALA A 71 9.06 3.06 -22.62
CA ALA A 71 7.72 3.60 -22.82
C ALA A 71 7.17 4.30 -21.56
N ALA A 72 7.41 3.74 -20.38
CA ALA A 72 7.01 4.32 -19.10
C ALA A 72 7.69 5.67 -18.84
N ILE A 73 9.01 5.77 -19.08
CA ILE A 73 9.77 7.03 -18.99
C ILE A 73 9.21 8.07 -19.98
N ALA A 74 8.94 7.68 -21.23
CA ALA A 74 8.41 8.58 -22.25
C ALA A 74 6.96 9.06 -21.98
N GLN A 75 6.21 8.33 -21.17
CA GLN A 75 4.84 8.65 -20.75
C GLN A 75 4.77 9.30 -19.36
N PHE A 76 5.90 9.43 -18.66
CA PHE A 76 5.94 9.99 -17.31
C PHE A 76 5.58 11.49 -17.36
N PRO A 77 4.58 11.96 -16.57
CA PRO A 77 4.00 13.29 -16.74
C PRO A 77 4.85 14.38 -16.06
N ILE A 78 6.13 14.47 -16.42
CA ILE A 78 7.12 15.37 -15.81
C ILE A 78 6.64 16.83 -15.81
N GLN A 79 5.93 17.27 -16.87
CA GLN A 79 5.42 18.63 -16.99
C GLN A 79 4.26 18.96 -16.04
N LYS A 80 3.60 17.95 -15.43
CA LYS A 80 2.60 18.17 -14.36
C LYS A 80 3.24 18.42 -12.98
N LEU A 81 4.52 18.10 -12.80
CA LEU A 81 5.20 18.25 -11.51
C LEU A 81 5.60 19.72 -11.25
N THR A 82 5.68 20.09 -9.98
CA THR A 82 6.31 21.35 -9.53
C THR A 82 7.80 21.39 -9.92
N PRO A 83 8.48 22.55 -9.98
CA PRO A 83 9.92 22.61 -10.29
C PRO A 83 10.78 21.72 -9.39
N HIS A 84 10.46 21.60 -8.09
CA HIS A 84 11.12 20.67 -7.17
C HIS A 84 10.88 19.21 -7.58
N GLY A 85 9.62 18.85 -7.85
CA GLY A 85 9.26 17.50 -8.31
C GLY A 85 9.91 17.14 -9.64
N GLN A 86 10.01 18.08 -10.58
CA GLN A 86 10.72 17.89 -11.86
C GLN A 86 12.19 17.58 -11.62
N GLN A 87 12.89 18.39 -10.81
CA GLN A 87 14.30 18.15 -10.48
C GLN A 87 14.51 16.80 -9.79
N SER A 88 13.65 16.46 -8.82
CA SER A 88 13.73 15.17 -8.12
C SER A 88 13.45 13.98 -9.02
N ALA A 89 12.48 14.07 -9.92
CA ALA A 89 12.12 12.99 -10.83
C ALA A 89 13.20 12.80 -11.91
N LEU A 90 13.72 13.88 -12.50
CA LEU A 90 14.78 13.81 -13.51
C LEU A 90 16.05 13.16 -12.96
N GLY A 91 16.50 13.52 -11.75
CA GLY A 91 17.68 12.88 -11.14
C GLY A 91 17.51 11.35 -10.97
N ILE A 92 16.31 10.87 -10.65
CA ILE A 92 16.03 9.43 -10.52
C ILE A 92 15.96 8.74 -11.89
N LEU A 93 15.50 9.45 -12.93
CA LEU A 93 15.37 8.93 -14.29
C LEU A 93 16.70 8.92 -15.05
N ASP A 94 17.57 9.90 -14.80
CA ASP A 94 18.91 9.99 -15.38
C ASP A 94 19.84 8.92 -14.76
N ASP A 95 19.83 8.77 -13.43
CA ASP A 95 20.59 7.75 -12.69
C ASP A 95 19.78 6.45 -12.45
N LEU A 96 18.92 6.07 -13.39
CA LEU A 96 17.98 4.95 -13.25
C LEU A 96 18.70 3.59 -13.24
N THR A 97 18.74 2.96 -12.07
CA THR A 97 19.42 1.68 -11.85
C THR A 97 18.50 0.48 -12.07
N LEU A 98 17.28 0.51 -11.53
CA LEU A 98 16.28 -0.55 -11.66
C LEU A 98 14.94 0.01 -12.14
N PHE A 99 14.21 -0.80 -12.91
CA PHE A 99 12.83 -0.53 -13.28
C PHE A 99 11.99 -1.78 -13.08
N ARG A 100 10.79 -1.60 -12.52
CA ARG A 100 9.75 -2.63 -12.54
C ARG A 100 8.36 -2.01 -12.68
N ARG A 101 7.63 -2.44 -13.71
CA ARG A 101 6.18 -2.32 -13.76
C ARG A 101 5.59 -3.44 -12.89
N LEU A 102 4.87 -3.09 -11.84
CA LEU A 102 4.11 -4.05 -11.04
C LEU A 102 2.90 -4.57 -11.83
N PRO A 103 2.26 -5.67 -11.38
CA PRO A 103 1.10 -6.23 -12.06
C PRO A 103 -0.04 -5.19 -12.24
N VAL A 104 -0.89 -5.39 -13.23
CA VAL A 104 -2.19 -4.68 -13.29
C VAL A 104 -3.15 -5.41 -12.39
N ILE A 105 -3.70 -4.73 -11.39
CA ILE A 105 -4.63 -5.32 -10.43
C ILE A 105 -5.99 -4.64 -10.57
N GLU A 106 -7.06 -5.45 -10.60
CA GLU A 106 -8.46 -4.99 -10.63
C GLU A 106 -9.23 -5.56 -9.43
N PHE A 107 -10.00 -4.71 -8.75
CA PHE A 107 -10.84 -5.10 -7.63
C PHE A 107 -12.01 -4.13 -7.38
N GLU A 108 -13.12 -4.64 -6.84
CA GLU A 108 -14.27 -3.81 -6.52
C GLU A 108 -14.04 -3.01 -5.23
N VAL A 109 -14.17 -1.68 -5.31
CA VAL A 109 -13.94 -0.78 -4.17
C VAL A 109 -14.87 0.42 -4.30
N ASP A 110 -15.39 0.94 -3.18
CA ASP A 110 -15.99 2.28 -3.15
C ASP A 110 -14.89 3.32 -3.44
N PRO A 111 -15.06 4.21 -4.45
CA PRO A 111 -14.03 5.20 -4.80
C PRO A 111 -13.59 6.06 -3.62
N GLN A 112 -14.49 6.43 -2.72
CA GLN A 112 -14.16 7.26 -1.55
C GLN A 112 -13.20 6.53 -0.60
N VAL A 113 -13.30 5.20 -0.50
CA VAL A 113 -12.39 4.38 0.31
C VAL A 113 -11.02 4.27 -0.35
N TYR A 114 -10.98 4.13 -1.67
CA TYR A 114 -9.72 4.13 -2.42
C TYR A 114 -8.98 5.46 -2.26
N ASP A 115 -9.68 6.57 -2.54
CA ASP A 115 -9.11 7.92 -2.45
C ASP A 115 -8.70 8.24 -1.01
N PHE A 116 -9.50 7.87 0.00
CA PHE A 116 -9.15 8.07 1.42
C PHE A 116 -7.79 7.45 1.79
N PHE A 117 -7.54 6.19 1.41
CA PHE A 117 -6.28 5.52 1.74
C PHE A 117 -5.12 5.93 0.83
N ALA A 118 -5.39 6.32 -0.41
CA ALA A 118 -4.39 6.94 -1.29
C ALA A 118 -3.98 8.34 -0.79
N ASP A 119 -4.89 9.04 -0.11
CA ASP A 119 -4.65 10.33 0.53
C ASP A 119 -3.93 10.23 1.87
N ARG A 120 -4.35 9.29 2.73
CA ARG A 120 -3.95 9.14 4.14
C ARG A 120 -3.26 7.80 4.40
N PRO A 121 -2.06 7.59 3.84
CA PRO A 121 -1.38 6.30 3.93
C PRO A 121 -0.87 6.01 5.37
N ASP A 122 -0.65 7.05 6.18
CA ASP A 122 -0.40 6.97 7.63
C ASP A 122 -1.56 6.35 8.43
N VAL A 123 -2.80 6.71 8.12
CA VAL A 123 -3.99 6.07 8.73
C VAL A 123 -4.00 4.59 8.43
N ALA A 124 -3.70 4.25 7.17
CA ALA A 124 -3.58 2.88 6.71
C ALA A 124 -2.49 2.12 7.52
N VAL A 125 -1.30 2.71 7.69
CA VAL A 125 -0.21 2.15 8.52
C VAL A 125 -0.63 1.88 9.94
N SER A 126 -1.32 2.84 10.54
CA SER A 126 -1.80 2.72 11.91
C SER A 126 -2.85 1.61 12.05
N ILE A 127 -3.71 1.40 11.04
CA ILE A 127 -4.67 0.29 11.04
C ILE A 127 -3.94 -1.06 11.12
N TRP A 128 -2.88 -1.30 10.33
CA TRP A 128 -2.16 -2.57 10.46
C TRP A 128 -1.42 -2.71 11.79
N ARG A 129 -0.93 -1.61 12.39
CA ARG A 129 -0.34 -1.66 13.74
C ARG A 129 -1.40 -2.09 14.74
N ALA A 130 -2.58 -1.45 14.70
CA ALA A 130 -3.72 -1.81 15.54
C ALA A 130 -4.26 -3.23 15.28
N MET A 131 -4.06 -3.79 14.08
CA MET A 131 -4.43 -5.18 13.75
C MET A 131 -3.32 -6.20 14.03
N ASP A 132 -2.17 -5.80 14.61
CA ASP A 132 -0.95 -6.62 14.75
C ASP A 132 -0.42 -7.20 13.41
N ILE A 133 -0.83 -6.60 12.29
CA ILE A 133 -0.35 -6.89 10.94
C ILE A 133 0.98 -6.15 10.66
N SER A 134 1.34 -5.11 11.39
CA SER A 134 2.44 -4.16 11.07
C SER A 134 3.37 -3.83 12.24
N LYS A 135 4.63 -3.50 11.93
CA LYS A 135 5.53 -2.72 12.80
C LYS A 135 6.13 -1.47 12.12
N VAL A 136 5.67 -1.06 10.94
CA VAL A 136 6.12 0.19 10.29
C VAL A 136 5.43 1.33 10.99
N GLU A 137 6.21 2.36 11.22
CA GLU A 137 5.74 3.69 11.52
C GLU A 137 5.74 4.53 10.24
N LEU A 138 4.68 5.33 10.09
CA LEU A 138 4.65 6.42 9.12
C LEU A 138 4.08 7.64 9.83
N ASP A 139 4.90 8.68 9.94
CA ASP A 139 4.54 9.91 10.63
C ASP A 139 4.43 11.04 9.61
N ARG A 140 3.23 11.61 9.45
CA ARG A 140 3.01 12.78 8.59
C ARG A 140 3.69 14.01 9.20
N LYS A 141 4.62 14.62 8.46
CA LYS A 141 5.32 15.85 8.85
C LYS A 141 4.78 17.10 8.14
N SER A 142 4.23 16.92 6.94
CA SER A 142 3.51 17.94 6.18
C SER A 142 2.43 17.27 5.31
N PRO A 143 1.55 18.03 4.62
CA PRO A 143 0.54 17.46 3.72
C PRO A 143 1.10 16.56 2.60
N THR A 144 2.39 16.68 2.27
CA THR A 144 3.04 15.90 1.21
C THR A 144 4.27 15.10 1.67
N VAL A 145 4.69 15.23 2.95
CA VAL A 145 5.92 14.58 3.45
C VAL A 145 5.64 13.74 4.69
N PHE A 146 6.12 12.50 4.64
CA PHE A 146 6.03 11.53 5.71
C PHE A 146 7.42 10.99 6.04
N GLU A 147 7.71 10.74 7.32
CA GLU A 147 8.86 9.92 7.74
C GLU A 147 8.41 8.47 7.93
N THR A 148 9.31 7.51 7.70
CA THR A 148 9.06 6.09 7.93
C THR A 148 10.19 5.41 8.68
N ASN A 149 9.82 4.46 9.55
CA ASN A 149 10.70 3.52 10.21
C ASN A 149 10.07 2.12 10.08
N THR A 150 10.80 1.16 9.52
CA THR A 150 10.29 -0.21 9.35
C THR A 150 10.55 -1.12 10.54
N ASN A 151 11.32 -0.67 11.53
CA ASN A 151 11.79 -1.46 12.67
C ASN A 151 12.57 -2.74 12.28
N ASP A 152 13.16 -2.77 11.08
CA ASP A 152 14.13 -3.78 10.61
C ASP A 152 15.57 -3.24 10.43
N GLY A 153 15.77 -1.93 10.62
CA GLY A 153 17.01 -1.21 10.31
C GLY A 153 16.87 -0.20 9.17
N THR A 154 15.72 -0.15 8.50
CA THR A 154 15.43 0.85 7.45
C THR A 154 14.64 2.05 7.98
N GLN A 155 15.09 3.24 7.62
CA GLN A 155 14.42 4.52 7.89
C GLN A 155 14.40 5.37 6.61
N GLY A 156 13.47 6.32 6.50
CA GLY A 156 13.39 7.15 5.31
C GLY A 156 12.31 8.22 5.31
N THR A 157 12.12 8.84 4.16
CA THR A 157 11.05 9.79 3.87
C THR A 157 10.27 9.39 2.62
N VAL A 158 8.97 9.67 2.61
CA VAL A 158 8.08 9.57 1.45
C VAL A 158 7.56 10.98 1.14
N GLU A 159 7.76 11.42 -0.09
CA GLU A 159 7.35 12.74 -0.59
C GLU A 159 6.35 12.57 -1.74
N VAL A 160 5.16 13.19 -1.65
CA VAL A 160 4.16 13.24 -2.73
C VAL A 160 4.50 14.39 -3.68
N LEU A 161 4.87 14.07 -4.92
CA LEU A 161 5.22 15.04 -5.96
C LEU A 161 4.02 15.47 -6.80
N LEU A 162 3.06 14.57 -7.02
CA LEU A 162 1.81 14.84 -7.72
C LEU A 162 0.72 13.90 -7.21
N ARG A 163 -0.48 14.46 -7.04
CA ARG A 163 -1.71 13.72 -6.87
C ARG A 163 -2.79 14.39 -7.73
N ASP A 164 -3.26 13.68 -8.75
CA ASP A 164 -4.47 14.00 -9.50
C ASP A 164 -5.30 12.72 -9.75
N ALA A 165 -6.46 12.84 -10.39
CA ALA A 165 -7.40 11.73 -10.60
C ALA A 165 -6.81 10.54 -11.39
N GLU A 166 -5.69 10.72 -12.09
CA GLU A 166 -5.05 9.72 -12.95
C GLU A 166 -3.62 9.38 -12.50
N ASN A 167 -2.99 10.23 -11.66
CA ASN A 167 -1.55 10.18 -11.39
C ASN A 167 -1.26 10.40 -9.90
N TYR A 168 -0.66 9.39 -9.30
CA TYR A 168 -0.10 9.43 -7.95
C TYR A 168 1.40 9.22 -8.08
N ILE A 169 2.19 10.28 -7.88
CA ILE A 169 3.65 10.25 -8.03
C ILE A 169 4.30 10.64 -6.72
N VAL A 170 5.24 9.80 -6.31
CA VAL A 170 5.79 9.77 -4.97
C VAL A 170 7.26 9.36 -5.04
N VAL A 171 8.10 10.00 -4.22
CA VAL A 171 9.53 9.69 -4.09
C VAL A 171 9.82 9.22 -2.68
N CYS A 172 10.45 8.05 -2.59
CA CYS A 172 11.01 7.50 -1.36
C CYS A 172 12.50 7.76 -1.32
N ARG A 173 13.00 8.20 -0.17
CA ARG A 173 14.43 8.24 0.15
C ARG A 173 14.65 7.40 1.39
N GLY A 174 15.46 6.36 1.31
CA GLY A 174 15.63 5.37 2.37
C GLY A 174 17.09 5.09 2.69
N GLU A 175 17.36 4.72 3.92
CA GLU A 175 18.67 4.26 4.39
C GLU A 175 18.49 2.98 5.21
N PHE A 176 19.14 1.90 4.79
CA PHE A 176 19.17 0.63 5.52
C PHE A 176 20.48 0.48 6.30
N LYS A 177 20.37 0.19 7.60
CA LYS A 177 21.50 -0.08 8.50
C LYS A 177 21.43 -1.50 9.04
N SER A 178 22.51 -2.25 8.89
CA SER A 178 22.68 -3.60 9.45
C SER A 178 24.08 -3.78 10.04
N PRO A 179 24.23 -4.46 11.19
CA PRO A 179 25.54 -4.78 11.77
C PRO A 179 26.47 -5.58 10.85
N ALA A 180 25.94 -6.22 9.80
CA ALA A 180 26.71 -6.99 8.83
C ALA A 180 27.29 -6.13 7.68
N LEU A 181 27.04 -4.82 7.67
CA LEU A 181 27.46 -3.90 6.61
C LEU A 181 28.44 -2.85 7.16
N SER A 182 29.51 -2.59 6.41
CA SER A 182 30.52 -1.56 6.76
C SER A 182 30.02 -0.12 6.60
N SER A 183 28.94 0.07 5.84
CA SER A 183 28.29 1.35 5.60
C SER A 183 26.77 1.14 5.47
N PRO A 184 25.95 2.12 5.86
CA PRO A 184 24.54 2.13 5.50
C PRO A 184 24.37 2.10 3.98
N ILE A 185 23.25 1.58 3.50
CA ILE A 185 22.95 1.58 2.06
C ILE A 185 21.73 2.44 1.77
N GLN A 186 21.88 3.32 0.77
CA GLN A 186 20.95 4.41 0.49
C GLN A 186 20.16 4.17 -0.80
N ALA A 187 18.87 4.44 -0.72
CA ALA A 187 17.89 4.25 -1.79
C ALA A 187 17.27 5.59 -2.17
N VAL A 188 17.09 5.81 -3.47
CA VAL A 188 16.02 6.70 -3.95
C VAL A 188 15.15 5.91 -4.92
N ALA A 189 13.85 5.90 -4.69
CA ALA A 189 12.91 5.37 -5.65
C ALA A 189 11.78 6.36 -5.93
N MET A 190 11.24 6.30 -7.13
CA MET A 190 10.04 7.00 -7.54
C MET A 190 9.01 5.96 -7.97
N MET A 191 7.76 6.16 -7.57
CA MET A 191 6.64 5.32 -8.00
C MET A 191 5.61 6.18 -8.72
N HIS A 192 5.10 5.68 -9.85
CA HIS A 192 3.99 6.26 -10.59
C HIS A 192 2.82 5.28 -10.54
N LEU A 193 1.91 5.51 -9.60
CA LEU A 193 0.63 4.80 -9.50
C LEU A 193 -0.38 5.47 -10.44
N ARG A 194 -1.05 4.66 -11.26
CA ARG A 194 -2.11 5.08 -12.19
C ARG A 194 -3.39 4.29 -11.90
N PRO A 195 -4.38 4.88 -11.21
CA PRO A 195 -5.71 4.29 -11.09
C PRO A 195 -6.54 4.57 -12.34
N THR A 196 -7.50 3.68 -12.60
CA THR A 196 -8.59 3.88 -13.55
C THR A 196 -9.85 3.31 -12.91
N PHE A 197 -10.76 4.20 -12.55
CA PHE A 197 -12.05 3.83 -11.98
C PHE A 197 -12.98 3.28 -13.05
N THR A 198 -13.73 2.25 -12.67
CA THR A 198 -14.75 1.59 -13.47
C THR A 198 -16.06 1.60 -12.66
N PRO A 199 -17.23 1.37 -13.29
CA PRO A 199 -18.50 1.26 -12.56
C PRO A 199 -18.56 0.12 -11.52
N LYS A 200 -17.55 -0.77 -11.49
CA LYS A 200 -17.46 -1.89 -10.55
C LYS A 200 -16.33 -1.75 -9.53
N GLY A 201 -15.47 -0.74 -9.61
CA GLY A 201 -14.27 -0.64 -8.77
C GLY A 201 -13.10 0.02 -9.47
N VAL A 202 -11.88 -0.38 -9.13
CA VAL A 202 -10.64 0.22 -9.63
C VAL A 202 -9.78 -0.82 -10.35
N ARG A 203 -9.16 -0.40 -11.45
CA ARG A 203 -7.98 -1.04 -12.03
C ARG A 203 -6.79 -0.12 -11.79
N HIS A 204 -5.68 -0.64 -11.28
CA HIS A 204 -4.49 0.18 -11.07
C HIS A 204 -3.18 -0.56 -11.36
N GLN A 205 -2.12 0.23 -11.57
CA GLN A 205 -0.76 -0.25 -11.84
C GLN A 205 0.26 0.76 -11.31
N VAL A 206 1.42 0.25 -10.89
CA VAL A 206 2.57 1.07 -10.50
C VAL A 206 3.76 0.82 -11.42
N ASP A 207 4.40 1.89 -11.90
CA ASP A 207 5.77 1.85 -12.41
C ASP A 207 6.75 2.28 -11.31
N LEU A 208 7.72 1.41 -10.99
CA LEU A 208 8.81 1.64 -10.05
C LEU A 208 10.09 2.02 -10.79
N TYR A 209 10.71 3.11 -10.36
CA TYR A 209 12.01 3.60 -10.83
C TYR A 209 12.94 3.69 -9.61
N VAL A 210 14.08 3.01 -9.61
CA VAL A 210 15.02 3.03 -8.47
C VAL A 210 16.38 3.50 -8.94
N SER A 211 16.92 4.50 -8.27
CA SER A 211 18.30 4.94 -8.36
C SER A 211 19.08 4.48 -7.13
N LEU A 212 20.26 3.92 -7.36
CA LEU A 212 21.15 3.36 -6.35
C LEU A 212 22.54 3.96 -6.56
N PRO A 213 23.29 4.33 -5.49
CA PRO A 213 24.67 4.79 -5.63
C PRO A 213 25.55 3.75 -6.35
N SER A 214 26.57 4.23 -7.08
CA SER A 214 27.53 3.39 -7.83
C SER A 214 28.15 2.28 -6.98
N ASP A 215 28.36 2.54 -5.69
CA ASP A 215 29.08 1.63 -4.81
C ASP A 215 28.18 0.49 -4.31
N ALA A 216 26.86 0.59 -4.55
CA ALA A 216 25.87 -0.44 -4.23
C ALA A 216 25.70 -1.51 -5.35
N ILE A 217 26.56 -1.52 -6.38
CA ILE A 217 26.44 -2.42 -7.54
C ILE A 217 26.34 -3.91 -7.17
N ALA A 218 27.01 -4.36 -6.12
CA ALA A 218 26.91 -5.76 -5.66
C ALA A 218 25.51 -6.14 -5.15
N LEU A 219 24.70 -5.16 -4.71
CA LEU A 219 23.32 -5.37 -4.28
C LEU A 219 22.35 -5.45 -5.47
N ILE A 220 22.60 -4.70 -6.55
CA ILE A 220 21.83 -4.73 -7.81
C ILE A 220 21.66 -6.18 -8.31
N ALA A 221 22.71 -6.99 -8.22
CA ALA A 221 22.69 -8.38 -8.65
C ALA A 221 21.71 -9.27 -7.85
N LYS A 222 21.55 -9.03 -6.55
CA LYS A 222 20.54 -9.72 -5.72
C LYS A 222 19.13 -9.18 -5.99
N LEU A 223 19.04 -7.91 -6.37
CA LEU A 223 17.79 -7.19 -6.57
C LEU A 223 17.05 -7.50 -7.87
N ILE A 224 17.78 -7.81 -8.94
CA ILE A 224 17.21 -8.26 -10.21
C ILE A 224 16.77 -9.75 -10.14
N SER A 225 16.95 -10.42 -8.99
CA SER A 225 16.53 -11.81 -8.82
C SER A 225 15.01 -11.98 -9.06
N PRO A 226 14.59 -13.12 -9.66
CA PRO A 226 13.16 -13.43 -9.81
C PRO A 226 12.38 -13.45 -8.50
N ILE A 227 13.06 -13.69 -7.38
CA ILE A 227 12.49 -13.68 -6.03
C ILE A 227 12.14 -12.25 -5.59
N SER A 228 13.06 -11.30 -5.74
CA SER A 228 12.85 -9.87 -5.47
C SER A 228 11.66 -9.29 -6.26
N ASN A 229 11.56 -9.64 -7.55
CA ASN A 229 10.43 -9.21 -8.38
C ASN A 229 9.08 -9.75 -7.85
N ARG A 230 9.01 -11.05 -7.53
CA ARG A 230 7.79 -11.67 -6.96
C ARG A 230 7.39 -11.05 -5.62
N ILE A 231 8.34 -10.69 -4.78
CA ILE A 231 8.08 -10.00 -3.50
C ILE A 231 7.41 -8.65 -3.77
N ALA A 232 7.94 -7.86 -4.71
CA ALA A 232 7.36 -6.56 -5.05
C ALA A 232 5.94 -6.68 -5.64
N ASP A 233 5.73 -7.66 -6.53
CA ASP A 233 4.41 -7.95 -7.12
C ASP A 233 3.41 -8.39 -6.06
N ARG A 234 3.83 -9.33 -5.20
CA ARG A 234 3.00 -9.93 -4.16
C ARG A 234 2.57 -8.90 -3.12
N ASN A 235 3.49 -8.01 -2.75
CA ASN A 235 3.17 -6.89 -1.88
C ASN A 235 2.09 -6.02 -2.51
N PHE A 236 2.17 -5.72 -3.81
CA PHE A 236 1.15 -4.95 -4.52
C PHE A 236 -0.23 -5.64 -4.55
N GLU A 237 -0.28 -6.98 -4.64
CA GLU A 237 -1.54 -7.74 -4.49
C GLU A 237 -2.15 -7.59 -3.09
N GLU A 238 -1.33 -7.74 -2.06
CA GLU A 238 -1.80 -7.65 -0.67
C GLU A 238 -2.19 -6.20 -0.32
N ILE A 239 -1.48 -5.22 -0.85
CA ILE A 239 -1.81 -3.78 -0.81
C ILE A 239 -3.22 -3.55 -1.37
N SER A 240 -3.53 -4.11 -2.54
CA SER A 240 -4.84 -4.00 -3.17
C SER A 240 -5.94 -4.71 -2.36
N LEU A 241 -5.62 -5.89 -1.83
CA LEU A 241 -6.54 -6.68 -1.00
C LEU A 241 -6.87 -5.98 0.32
N PHE A 242 -5.94 -5.22 0.92
CA PHE A 242 -6.25 -4.41 2.10
C PHE A 242 -7.31 -3.34 1.80
N VAL A 243 -7.16 -2.60 0.69
CA VAL A 243 -8.13 -1.57 0.31
C VAL A 243 -9.50 -2.20 0.00
N LYS A 244 -9.52 -3.38 -0.66
CA LYS A 244 -10.75 -4.19 -0.83
C LYS A 244 -11.39 -4.56 0.51
N MET A 245 -10.61 -5.06 1.47
CA MET A 245 -11.11 -5.42 2.80
C MET A 245 -11.66 -4.22 3.57
N MET A 246 -10.98 -3.07 3.52
CA MET A 246 -11.47 -1.87 4.21
C MET A 246 -12.77 -1.36 3.58
N SER A 247 -12.90 -1.36 2.26
CA SER A 247 -14.17 -1.02 1.60
C SER A 247 -15.29 -1.95 2.04
N VAL A 248 -15.04 -3.27 2.08
CA VAL A 248 -15.97 -4.26 2.62
C VAL A 248 -16.34 -4.00 4.08
N ALA A 249 -15.35 -3.71 4.94
CA ALA A 249 -15.56 -3.45 6.35
C ALA A 249 -16.35 -2.17 6.60
N MET A 250 -16.07 -1.09 5.86
CA MET A 250 -16.81 0.18 5.95
C MET A 250 -18.26 0.01 5.44
N THR A 251 -18.48 -0.78 4.38
CA THR A 251 -19.80 -1.08 3.84
C THR A 251 -20.64 -2.01 4.72
N ARG A 252 -20.04 -2.97 5.46
CA ARG A 252 -20.80 -4.04 6.15
C ARG A 252 -20.59 -4.13 7.66
N GLN A 253 -19.53 -3.54 8.21
CA GLN A 253 -19.13 -3.64 9.61
C GLN A 253 -18.59 -2.28 10.15
N PRO A 254 -19.32 -1.16 10.02
CA PRO A 254 -18.85 0.16 10.44
C PRO A 254 -18.39 0.21 11.91
N GLY A 255 -19.10 -0.45 12.83
CA GLY A 255 -18.70 -0.53 14.24
C GLY A 255 -17.36 -1.23 14.49
N TRP A 256 -16.93 -2.16 13.62
CA TRP A 256 -15.59 -2.73 13.69
C TRP A 256 -14.53 -1.69 13.28
N VAL A 257 -14.82 -0.87 12.27
CA VAL A 257 -13.93 0.22 11.85
C VAL A 257 -13.84 1.28 12.95
N GLU A 258 -14.94 1.59 13.65
CA GLU A 258 -14.94 2.44 14.85
C GLU A 258 -14.05 1.87 15.96
N ALA A 259 -14.16 0.57 16.27
CA ALA A 259 -13.32 -0.09 17.26
C ALA A 259 -11.83 -0.06 16.87
N VAL A 260 -11.50 -0.23 15.59
CA VAL A 260 -10.11 -0.09 15.07
C VAL A 260 -9.66 1.37 15.14
N ALA A 261 -10.51 2.33 14.78
CA ALA A 261 -10.22 3.76 14.84
C ALA A 261 -9.86 4.22 16.25
N SER A 262 -10.48 3.63 17.29
CA SER A 262 -10.14 3.92 18.69
C SER A 262 -8.71 3.51 19.10
N ARG A 263 -8.08 2.60 18.33
CA ARG A 263 -6.76 2.02 18.60
C ARG A 263 -5.64 2.58 17.71
N LEU A 264 -5.91 3.59 16.89
CA LEU A 264 -4.90 4.19 16.01
C LEU A 264 -3.96 5.11 16.78
N GLU A 265 -2.68 4.77 16.76
CA GLU A 265 -1.57 5.55 17.30
C GLU A 265 -0.89 6.35 16.17
N GLY A 266 -0.33 7.53 16.49
CA GLY A 266 0.38 8.38 15.52
C GLY A 266 -0.50 9.01 14.43
N VAL A 267 -1.83 8.91 14.55
CA VAL A 267 -2.82 9.50 13.63
C VAL A 267 -3.47 10.71 14.31
N SER A 268 -3.71 11.78 13.56
CA SER A 268 -4.36 12.99 14.09
C SER A 268 -5.85 12.74 14.37
N GLU A 269 -6.45 13.51 15.28
CA GLU A 269 -7.91 13.42 15.51
C GLU A 269 -8.74 13.87 14.29
N GLU A 270 -8.17 14.73 13.42
CA GLU A 270 -8.78 15.09 12.14
C GLU A 270 -8.82 13.88 11.19
N ASP A 271 -7.71 13.16 11.04
CA ASP A 271 -7.63 11.97 10.19
C ASP A 271 -8.43 10.79 10.75
N ARG A 272 -8.49 10.65 12.09
CA ARG A 272 -9.36 9.69 12.78
C ARG A 272 -10.83 10.02 12.53
N GLY A 273 -11.22 11.29 12.65
CA GLY A 273 -12.56 11.78 12.34
C GLY A 273 -12.92 11.55 10.87
N ALA A 274 -12.00 11.81 9.95
CA ALA A 274 -12.19 11.58 8.52
C ALA A 274 -12.39 10.07 8.21
N LEU A 275 -11.65 9.16 8.84
CA LEU A 275 -11.88 7.71 8.70
C LEU A 275 -13.31 7.31 9.10
N LEU A 276 -13.79 7.84 10.22
CA LEU A 276 -15.15 7.57 10.71
C LEU A 276 -16.21 8.20 9.81
N GLN A 277 -15.98 9.42 9.30
CA GLN A 277 -16.88 10.07 8.37
C GLN A 277 -17.01 9.28 7.06
N THR A 278 -15.89 8.93 6.42
CA THR A 278 -15.91 8.11 5.19
C THR A 278 -16.55 6.74 5.45
N THR A 279 -16.33 6.14 6.64
CA THR A 279 -17.02 4.90 7.04
C THR A 279 -18.55 5.07 7.04
N ALA A 280 -19.05 6.13 7.68
CA ALA A 280 -20.47 6.41 7.77
C ALA A 280 -21.08 6.72 6.39
N GLU A 281 -20.40 7.51 5.55
CA GLU A 281 -20.85 7.86 4.20
C GLU A 281 -20.98 6.62 3.30
N VAL A 282 -19.96 5.75 3.30
CA VAL A 282 -19.93 4.48 2.54
C VAL A 282 -21.02 3.52 3.04
N TYR A 283 -21.18 3.38 4.36
CA TYR A 283 -22.23 2.55 4.95
C TYR A 283 -23.64 3.03 4.56
N VAL A 284 -23.93 4.33 4.75
CA VAL A 284 -25.22 4.93 4.45
C VAL A 284 -25.56 4.84 2.95
N ASN A 285 -24.57 5.00 2.07
CA ASN A 285 -24.77 4.84 0.63
C ASN A 285 -25.13 3.40 0.27
N ALA A 286 -24.42 2.40 0.82
CA ALA A 286 -24.74 1.00 0.59
C ALA A 286 -26.15 0.61 1.10
N CYS A 287 -26.54 1.08 2.29
CA CYS A 287 -27.91 0.89 2.80
C CYS A 287 -28.96 1.48 1.85
N ARG A 288 -28.73 2.67 1.29
CA ARG A 288 -29.63 3.30 0.31
C ARG A 288 -29.71 2.54 -1.01
N GLU A 289 -28.60 1.98 -1.47
CA GLU A 289 -28.57 1.15 -2.69
C GLU A 289 -29.32 -0.17 -2.49
N GLU A 290 -29.14 -0.83 -1.34
CA GLU A 290 -29.84 -2.07 -1.00
C GLU A 290 -31.37 -1.83 -0.83
N GLN A 291 -31.77 -0.71 -0.21
CA GLN A 291 -33.17 -0.28 -0.15
C GLN A 291 -33.77 0.01 -1.55
N ARG A 292 -33.03 0.68 -2.44
CA ARG A 292 -33.45 0.92 -3.83
C ARG A 292 -33.60 -0.37 -4.63
N ALA A 293 -32.66 -1.31 -4.46
CA ALA A 293 -32.69 -2.61 -5.14
C ALA A 293 -33.85 -3.51 -4.67
N THR A 294 -34.24 -3.39 -3.40
CA THR A 294 -35.35 -4.16 -2.80
C THR A 294 -36.71 -3.47 -2.89
N GLY A 295 -36.76 -2.19 -3.28
CA GLY A 295 -37.98 -1.40 -3.35
C GLY A 295 -38.55 -0.97 -1.99
N ALA A 296 -37.75 -1.09 -0.92
CA ALA A 296 -38.16 -0.75 0.43
C ALA A 296 -38.15 0.77 0.67
N ALA A 297 -39.11 1.29 1.44
CA ALA A 297 -39.11 2.68 1.88
C ALA A 297 -37.98 2.92 2.90
N PRO A 298 -37.25 4.04 2.83
CA PRO A 298 -36.13 4.30 3.74
C PRO A 298 -36.63 4.55 5.17
N THR A 299 -36.20 3.69 6.10
CA THR A 299 -36.41 3.88 7.54
C THR A 299 -35.12 4.34 8.21
N LEU A 300 -35.22 5.23 9.20
CA LEU A 300 -34.05 5.72 9.96
C LEU A 300 -33.31 4.56 10.67
N GLU A 301 -34.06 3.62 11.22
CA GLU A 301 -33.54 2.43 11.90
C GLU A 301 -32.73 1.51 10.97
N GLY A 302 -33.07 1.46 9.67
CA GLY A 302 -32.33 0.70 8.64
C GLY A 302 -31.13 1.42 8.04
N ILE A 303 -30.80 2.63 8.52
CA ILE A 303 -29.67 3.45 8.06
C ILE A 303 -28.65 3.66 9.19
N LEU A 304 -29.06 3.48 10.46
CA LEU A 304 -28.16 3.55 11.60
C LEU A 304 -27.21 2.33 11.61
N PRO A 305 -25.90 2.53 11.86
CA PRO A 305 -24.95 1.43 12.07
C PRO A 305 -25.44 0.46 13.16
N PRO A 306 -25.28 -0.87 12.98
CA PRO A 306 -25.51 -1.82 14.06
C PRO A 306 -24.52 -1.52 15.19
N GLN A 307 -25.03 -1.07 16.34
CA GLN A 307 -24.21 -0.88 17.53
C GLN A 307 -23.58 -2.22 17.92
N MET A 308 -22.26 -2.23 18.15
CA MET A 308 -21.61 -3.40 18.73
C MET A 308 -22.09 -3.57 20.17
N THR A 309 -23.08 -4.44 20.39
CA THR A 309 -23.45 -4.88 21.73
C THR A 309 -22.22 -5.53 22.37
N GLU A 310 -21.79 -5.00 23.52
CA GLU A 310 -20.67 -5.59 24.25
C GLU A 310 -20.92 -7.08 24.49
N ALA A 311 -19.99 -7.92 24.03
CA ALA A 311 -20.01 -9.33 24.37
C ALA A 311 -19.79 -9.46 25.88
N LYS A 312 -20.87 -9.76 26.60
CA LYS A 312 -20.85 -9.93 28.05
C LYS A 312 -19.81 -10.99 28.44
N PRO A 313 -18.95 -10.72 29.44
CA PRO A 313 -17.81 -11.58 29.79
C PRO A 313 -18.22 -12.95 30.33
#